data_AF-U4TZ42-F1
#
_entry.id   AF-U4TZ42-F1
#
_cell.length_a   1.000
_cell.length_b   1.000
_cell.length_c   1.000
_cell.angle_alpha   90.00
_cell.angle_beta   90.00
_cell.angle_gamma   90.00
#
_symmetry.space_group_name_H-M   'P 1'
#
loop_
_entity.id
_entity.type
_entity.pdbx_description
1 polymer ?
#
loop_
_entity_poly.entity_id
_entity_poly.type
_entity_poly.pdbx_seq_one_letter_code
_entity_poly.pdbx_strand_id
1 'polypeptide(L)'
;MYRQLLKGYEVYHSLEVLHFLSLLLVVSAGQQYFRVQPHDTKVQEGGEAMLECEVAMLAGAVQWTKDGFALGFSSVIPGYPRYSVIGERRNGVYNLRISNASLEDDAEYQCQVGPSKLNKAIRANARLTVF
;
A
#
# COMPACT_ATOMS: atom_id res chain seq x y z
N MET A 1 12.55 16.83 56.83
CA MET A 1 12.95 17.66 55.68
C MET A 1 13.53 16.83 54.53
N TYR A 2 14.64 16.09 54.70
CA TYR A 2 15.27 15.27 53.64
C TYR A 2 14.39 14.19 52.99
N ARG A 3 13.50 13.53 53.74
CA ARG A 3 12.61 12.47 53.21
C ARG A 3 11.56 12.97 52.20
N GLN A 4 11.18 14.25 52.24
CA GLN A 4 10.25 14.83 51.26
C GLN A 4 10.97 15.17 49.94
N LEU A 5 12.24 15.57 50.01
CA LEU A 5 13.08 15.85 48.84
C LEU A 5 13.39 14.57 48.05
N LEU A 6 13.70 13.47 48.73
CA LEU A 6 13.96 12.16 48.09
C LEU A 6 12.72 11.62 47.35
N LYS A 7 11.54 11.73 47.94
CA LYS A 7 10.27 11.37 47.27
C LYS A 7 10.00 12.22 46.04
N GLY A 8 10.28 13.52 46.10
CA GLY A 8 10.14 14.42 44.96
C GLY A 8 11.09 14.06 43.81
N TYR A 9 12.32 13.66 44.15
CA TYR A 9 13.33 13.22 43.18
C TYR A 9 12.96 11.90 42.50
N GLU A 10 12.50 10.88 43.24
CA GLU A 10 12.02 9.60 42.68
C GLU A 10 10.79 9.79 41.77
N VAL A 11 9.88 10.68 42.15
CA VAL A 11 8.69 11.01 41.34
C VAL A 11 9.10 11.77 40.07
N TYR A 12 10.02 12.73 40.16
CA TYR A 12 10.53 13.45 38.99
C TYR A 12 11.27 12.51 38.02
N HIS A 13 12.13 11.63 38.54
CA HIS A 13 12.88 10.66 37.75
C HIS A 13 11.97 9.59 37.12
N SER A 14 10.88 9.17 37.79
CA SER A 14 9.90 8.24 37.23
C SER A 14 9.02 8.88 36.14
N LEU A 15 8.68 10.17 36.28
CA LEU A 15 8.02 10.96 35.23
C LEU A 15 8.92 11.15 34.00
N GLU A 16 10.21 11.45 34.18
CA GLU A 16 11.16 11.55 33.06
C GLU A 16 11.35 10.22 32.35
N VAL A 17 11.44 9.11 33.07
CA VAL A 17 11.52 7.75 32.49
C VAL A 17 10.23 7.41 31.73
N LEU A 18 9.05 7.76 32.25
CA LEU A 18 7.76 7.58 31.56
C LEU A 18 7.65 8.45 30.29
N HIS A 19 8.14 9.70 30.32
CA HIS A 19 8.22 10.57 29.15
C HIS A 19 9.20 10.04 28.11
N PHE A 20 10.35 9.50 28.53
CA PHE A 20 11.33 8.91 27.62
C PHE A 20 10.82 7.59 27.02
N LEU A 21 10.14 6.76 27.82
CA LEU A 21 9.48 5.53 27.36
C LEU A 21 8.30 5.83 26.41
N SER A 22 7.53 6.90 26.63
CA SER A 22 6.46 7.31 25.71
C SER A 22 7.02 7.87 24.39
N LEU A 23 8.15 8.58 24.43
CA LEU A 23 8.89 9.01 23.23
C LEU A 23 9.44 7.83 22.43
N LEU A 24 9.96 6.80 23.12
CA LEU A 24 10.44 5.54 22.51
C LEU A 24 9.29 4.67 21.98
N LEU A 25 8.09 4.75 22.60
CA LEU A 25 6.87 4.09 22.13
C LEU A 25 6.26 4.72 20.87
N VAL A 26 6.77 5.88 20.42
CA VAL A 26 6.67 6.33 19.01
C VAL A 26 7.61 5.47 18.15
N VAL A 27 7.55 4.15 18.35
CA VAL A 27 8.27 3.13 17.61
C VAL A 27 7.98 3.37 16.13
N SER A 28 9.05 3.36 15.33
CA SER A 28 9.06 3.55 13.89
C SER A 28 7.96 2.73 13.20
N ALA A 29 6.78 3.34 13.01
CA ALA A 29 5.83 2.83 12.04
C ALA A 29 6.49 3.05 10.67
N GLY A 30 7.09 2.00 10.13
CA GLY A 30 7.78 2.09 8.85
C GLY A 30 6.83 2.54 7.76
N GLN A 31 7.34 3.35 6.83
CA GLN A 31 6.57 3.91 5.73
C GLN A 31 6.19 2.79 4.75
N GLN A 32 4.93 2.73 4.31
CA GLN A 32 4.50 1.83 3.24
C GLN A 32 5.34 2.04 1.97
N TYR A 33 5.75 0.96 1.33
CA TYR A 33 6.55 0.98 0.10
C TYR A 33 6.24 -0.23 -0.80
N PHE A 34 6.47 -0.09 -2.10
CA PHE A 34 6.36 -1.22 -3.03
C PHE A 34 7.57 -2.14 -2.86
N ARG A 35 7.33 -3.39 -2.49
CA ARG A 35 8.35 -4.44 -2.57
C ARG A 35 8.41 -5.07 -3.96
N VAL A 36 7.29 -5.06 -4.68
CA VAL A 36 7.21 -5.35 -6.12
C VAL A 36 6.41 -4.22 -6.77
N GLN A 37 7.03 -3.55 -7.74
CA GLN A 37 6.38 -2.55 -8.56
C GLN A 37 5.88 -3.20 -9.85
N PRO A 38 4.77 -2.70 -10.42
CA PRO A 38 4.37 -3.13 -11.75
C PRO A 38 5.42 -2.77 -12.78
N HIS A 39 5.49 -3.56 -13.84
CA HIS A 39 6.38 -3.36 -14.98
C HIS A 39 5.60 -3.42 -16.29
N ASP A 40 6.12 -2.74 -17.30
CA ASP A 40 5.51 -2.73 -18.62
C ASP A 40 5.36 -4.15 -19.14
N THR A 41 4.15 -4.48 -19.59
CA THR A 41 3.75 -5.83 -19.96
C THR A 41 3.15 -5.80 -21.36
N LYS A 42 3.47 -6.83 -22.15
CA LYS A 42 2.86 -7.04 -23.47
C LYS A 42 2.09 -8.34 -23.47
N VAL A 43 0.91 -8.32 -24.05
CA VAL A 43 0.05 -9.50 -24.17
C VAL A 43 -0.57 -9.53 -25.56
N GLN A 44 -0.70 -10.72 -26.13
CA GLN A 44 -1.47 -10.87 -27.36
C GLN A 44 -2.97 -10.72 -27.06
N GLU A 45 -3.75 -10.17 -28.00
CA GLU A 45 -5.21 -10.16 -27.90
C GLU A 45 -5.75 -11.58 -27.62
N GLY A 46 -6.71 -11.68 -26.70
CA GLY A 46 -7.25 -12.94 -26.16
C GLY A 46 -6.43 -13.57 -25.03
N GLY A 47 -5.22 -13.08 -24.78
CA GLY A 47 -4.33 -13.56 -23.71
C GLY A 47 -4.75 -13.12 -22.30
N GLU A 48 -3.95 -13.51 -21.31
CA GLU A 48 -4.08 -13.04 -19.93
C GLU A 48 -2.92 -12.11 -19.58
N ALA A 49 -3.26 -10.90 -19.11
CA ALA A 49 -2.28 -9.96 -18.58
C ALA A 49 -2.26 -9.98 -17.06
N MET A 50 -1.07 -9.84 -16.48
CA MET A 50 -0.85 -9.71 -15.05
C MET A 50 0.04 -8.50 -14.78
N LEU A 51 -0.46 -7.53 -14.03
CA LEU A 51 0.33 -6.40 -13.53
C LEU A 51 0.54 -6.57 -12.03
N GLU A 52 1.80 -6.73 -11.62
CA GLU A 52 2.15 -7.00 -10.24
C GLU A 52 2.09 -5.75 -9.36
N CYS A 53 1.60 -5.88 -8.14
CA CYS A 53 1.70 -4.82 -7.15
C CYS A 53 1.73 -5.43 -5.76
N GLU A 54 2.88 -5.30 -5.11
CA GLU A 54 3.07 -5.81 -3.76
C GLU A 54 3.62 -4.74 -2.82
N VAL A 55 2.95 -4.55 -1.70
CA VAL A 55 3.21 -3.47 -0.76
C VAL A 55 3.68 -4.04 0.57
N ALA A 56 4.88 -3.66 1.00
CA ALA A 56 5.37 -3.92 2.34
C ALA A 56 4.99 -2.77 3.27
N MET A 57 4.80 -3.10 4.57
CA MET A 57 4.35 -2.14 5.59
C MET A 57 3.04 -1.43 5.19
N LEU A 58 2.14 -2.16 4.50
CA LEU A 58 0.89 -1.61 3.99
C LEU A 58 0.05 -1.00 5.12
N ALA A 59 -0.31 0.28 4.96
CA ALA A 59 -1.14 1.01 5.92
C ALA A 59 -2.37 1.67 5.26
N GLY A 60 -2.22 2.18 4.04
CA GLY A 60 -3.30 2.74 3.24
C GLY A 60 -4.09 1.70 2.45
N ALA A 61 -5.19 2.13 1.85
CA ALA A 61 -5.95 1.32 0.92
C ALA A 61 -5.23 1.27 -0.45
N VAL A 62 -5.24 0.09 -1.09
CA VAL A 62 -4.65 -0.13 -2.43
C VAL A 62 -5.76 -0.14 -3.48
N GLN A 63 -5.55 0.59 -4.58
CA GLN A 63 -6.40 0.53 -5.77
C GLN A 63 -5.56 0.61 -7.03
N TRP A 64 -6.13 0.14 -8.14
CA TRP A 64 -5.59 0.35 -9.47
C TRP A 64 -6.32 1.49 -10.19
N THR A 65 -5.60 2.18 -11.06
CA THR A 65 -6.21 3.05 -12.07
C THR A 65 -5.83 2.58 -13.47
N LYS A 66 -6.71 2.84 -14.44
CA LYS A 66 -6.47 2.71 -15.89
C LYS A 66 -6.66 4.08 -16.53
N ASP A 67 -5.63 4.63 -17.16
CA ASP A 67 -5.61 6.01 -17.71
C ASP A 67 -6.11 7.06 -16.71
N GLY A 68 -5.74 6.88 -15.45
CA GLY A 68 -6.17 7.75 -14.34
C GLY A 68 -7.59 7.49 -13.81
N PHE A 69 -8.39 6.64 -14.44
CA PHE A 69 -9.70 6.23 -13.92
C PHE A 69 -9.56 5.15 -12.84
N ALA A 70 -10.14 5.38 -11.66
CA ALA A 70 -10.06 4.45 -10.54
C ALA A 70 -10.94 3.22 -10.75
N LEU A 71 -10.34 2.04 -10.62
CA LEU A 71 -11.03 0.74 -10.70
C LEU A 71 -11.64 0.32 -9.34
N GLY A 72 -11.34 1.05 -8.27
CA GLY A 72 -11.86 0.82 -6.92
C GLY A 72 -11.03 -0.17 -6.08
N PHE A 73 -11.56 -0.52 -4.91
CA PHE A 73 -10.86 -1.26 -3.85
C PHE A 73 -11.27 -2.75 -3.74
N SER A 74 -12.27 -3.16 -4.51
CA SER A 74 -12.80 -4.53 -4.53
C SER A 74 -11.90 -5.47 -5.35
N SER A 75 -11.97 -6.77 -5.07
CA SER A 75 -11.27 -7.78 -5.88
C SER A 75 -12.00 -8.01 -7.21
N VAL A 76 -13.33 -7.93 -7.19
CA VAL A 76 -14.18 -7.88 -8.38
C VAL A 76 -14.41 -6.42 -8.73
N ILE A 77 -14.10 -6.03 -9.97
CA ILE A 77 -14.18 -4.64 -10.42
C ILE A 77 -15.53 -4.42 -11.11
N PRO A 78 -16.46 -3.63 -10.52
CA PRO A 78 -17.75 -3.35 -11.14
C PRO A 78 -17.58 -2.67 -12.51
N GLY A 79 -18.29 -3.17 -13.52
CA GLY A 79 -18.18 -2.67 -14.91
C GLY A 79 -17.02 -3.26 -15.70
N TYR A 80 -16.11 -4.01 -15.08
CA TYR A 80 -14.96 -4.65 -15.74
C TYR A 80 -14.95 -6.16 -15.44
N PRO A 81 -15.83 -6.96 -16.09
CA PRO A 81 -16.01 -8.37 -15.76
C PRO A 81 -14.77 -9.25 -16.03
N ARG A 82 -13.86 -8.79 -16.89
CA ARG A 82 -12.60 -9.46 -17.22
C ARG A 82 -11.48 -9.14 -16.22
N TYR A 83 -11.69 -8.16 -15.34
CA TYR A 83 -10.66 -7.61 -14.47
C TYR A 83 -10.84 -8.16 -13.06
N SER A 84 -9.74 -8.51 -12.41
CA SER A 84 -9.75 -8.91 -11.01
C SER A 84 -8.47 -8.51 -10.31
N VAL A 85 -8.58 -8.09 -9.05
CA VAL A 85 -7.42 -7.91 -8.18
C VAL A 85 -7.22 -9.20 -7.39
N ILE A 86 -6.12 -9.89 -7.66
CA ILE A 86 -5.78 -11.19 -7.07
C ILE A 86 -4.57 -11.07 -6.13
N GLY A 87 -4.43 -12.05 -5.24
CA GLY A 87 -3.36 -12.10 -4.25
C GLY A 87 -3.86 -12.03 -2.81
N GLU A 88 -2.96 -12.35 -1.88
CA GLU A 88 -3.26 -12.31 -0.45
C GLU A 88 -3.13 -10.88 0.09
N ARG A 89 -4.28 -10.20 0.25
CA ARG A 89 -4.36 -8.83 0.77
C ARG A 89 -3.66 -8.63 2.12
N ARG A 90 -3.70 -9.65 3.00
CA ARG A 90 -3.01 -9.62 4.30
C ARG A 90 -1.49 -9.50 4.16
N ASN A 91 -0.94 -10.02 3.07
CA ASN A 91 0.47 -9.91 2.72
C ASN A 91 0.73 -8.74 1.77
N GLY A 92 -0.23 -7.86 1.52
CA GLY A 92 -0.04 -6.70 0.66
C GLY A 92 0.07 -7.02 -0.83
N VAL A 93 -0.45 -8.16 -1.30
CA VAL A 93 -0.45 -8.54 -2.73
C VAL A 93 -1.76 -8.12 -3.40
N TYR A 94 -1.65 -7.30 -4.44
CA TYR A 94 -2.78 -6.67 -5.15
C TYR A 94 -2.54 -6.70 -6.67
N ASN A 95 -2.22 -7.87 -7.22
CA ASN A 95 -1.93 -7.99 -8.66
C ASN A 95 -3.21 -7.80 -9.47
N LEU A 96 -3.16 -6.97 -10.51
CA LEU A 96 -4.28 -6.80 -11.44
C LEU A 96 -4.18 -7.85 -12.54
N ARG A 97 -5.18 -8.72 -12.61
CA ARG A 97 -5.37 -9.70 -13.67
C ARG A 97 -6.42 -9.22 -14.65
N ILE A 98 -6.12 -9.30 -15.94
CA ILE A 98 -7.07 -9.06 -17.04
C ILE A 98 -7.12 -10.32 -17.90
N SER A 99 -8.24 -11.03 -17.87
CA SER A 99 -8.46 -12.23 -18.69
C SER A 99 -9.00 -11.86 -20.07
N ASN A 100 -8.64 -12.62 -21.11
CA ASN A 100 -9.12 -12.40 -22.48
C ASN A 100 -8.92 -10.93 -22.90
N ALA A 101 -7.66 -10.49 -22.86
CA ALA A 101 -7.25 -9.10 -23.13
C ALA A 101 -7.76 -8.65 -24.51
N SER A 102 -8.18 -7.39 -24.61
CA SER A 102 -8.59 -6.77 -25.88
C SER A 102 -7.81 -5.49 -26.10
N LEU A 103 -7.85 -4.95 -27.32
CA LEU A 103 -7.18 -3.67 -27.64
C LEU A 103 -7.62 -2.50 -26.74
N GLU A 104 -8.80 -2.58 -26.12
CA GLU A 104 -9.27 -1.56 -25.18
C GLU A 104 -8.45 -1.54 -23.89
N ASP A 105 -7.72 -2.62 -23.57
CA ASP A 105 -6.89 -2.75 -22.39
C ASP A 105 -5.47 -2.16 -22.59
N ASP A 106 -5.10 -1.74 -23.80
CA ASP A 106 -3.85 -1.00 -24.01
C ASP A 106 -3.97 0.38 -23.35
N ALA A 107 -3.29 0.55 -22.21
CA ALA A 107 -3.44 1.71 -21.36
C ALA A 107 -2.28 1.85 -20.38
N GLU A 108 -2.18 3.04 -19.78
CA GLU A 108 -1.33 3.25 -18.62
C GLU A 108 -2.07 2.82 -17.35
N TYR A 109 -1.50 1.88 -16.61
CA TYR A 109 -2.00 1.42 -15.34
C TYR A 109 -1.14 1.96 -14.20
N GLN A 110 -1.76 2.21 -13.05
CA GLN A 110 -1.03 2.64 -11.86
C GLN A 110 -1.60 1.95 -10.62
N CYS A 111 -0.71 1.30 -9.87
CA CYS A 111 -1.02 0.85 -8.52
C CYS A 111 -0.84 2.01 -7.56
N GLN A 112 -1.89 2.34 -6.80
CA GLN A 112 -1.91 3.45 -5.86
C GLN A 112 -2.16 2.92 -4.46
N VAL A 113 -1.37 3.41 -3.50
CA VAL A 113 -1.63 3.20 -2.07
C VAL A 113 -1.93 4.56 -1.44
N GLY A 114 -3.12 4.70 -0.87
CA GLY A 114 -3.56 5.93 -0.21
C GLY A 114 -2.74 6.28 1.04
N PRO A 115 -2.86 7.51 1.57
CA PRO A 115 -2.24 7.86 2.85
C PRO A 115 -2.94 7.15 4.01
N SER A 116 -2.23 6.96 5.14
CA SER A 116 -2.82 6.39 6.37
C SER A 116 -2.00 6.75 7.61
N LYS A 117 -2.60 7.50 8.55
CA LYS A 117 -1.90 8.06 9.73
C LYS A 117 -0.63 8.82 9.33
N LEU A 118 0.54 8.26 9.65
CA LEU A 118 1.87 8.81 9.34
C LEU A 118 2.44 8.33 7.99
N ASN A 119 1.70 7.50 7.25
CA ASN A 119 2.12 6.98 5.94
C ASN A 119 1.69 7.90 4.80
N LYS A 120 2.67 8.31 3.99
CA LYS A 120 2.45 9.02 2.73
C LYS A 120 1.88 8.09 1.66
N ALA A 121 1.11 8.66 0.73
CA ALA A 121 0.66 7.95 -0.46
C ALA A 121 1.84 7.59 -1.37
N ILE A 122 1.79 6.42 -2.01
CA ILE A 122 2.78 5.94 -2.99
C ILE A 122 2.07 5.46 -4.25
N ARG A 123 2.72 5.59 -5.40
CA ARG A 123 2.18 5.23 -6.73
C ARG A 123 3.27 4.63 -7.60
N ALA A 124 2.94 3.62 -8.39
CA ALA A 124 3.85 3.01 -9.36
C ALA A 124 3.09 2.69 -10.66
N ASN A 125 3.69 3.03 -11.80
CA ASN A 125 3.07 2.93 -13.13
C ASN A 125 3.55 1.67 -13.87
N ALA A 126 2.73 1.20 -14.81
CA ALA A 126 3.13 0.31 -15.88
C ALA A 126 2.23 0.49 -17.10
N ARG A 127 2.83 0.33 -18.28
CA ARG A 127 2.11 0.27 -19.55
C ARG A 127 1.73 -1.18 -19.88
N LEU A 128 0.45 -1.44 -20.13
CA LEU A 128 0.02 -2.66 -20.79
C LEU A 128 -0.12 -2.39 -22.28
N THR A 129 0.54 -3.19 -23.12
CA THR A 129 0.37 -3.17 -24.57
C THR A 129 -0.32 -4.44 -25.04
N VAL A 130 -1.39 -4.30 -25.80
CA VAL A 130 -2.12 -5.42 -26.40
C VAL A 130 -1.87 -5.42 -27.91
N PHE A 131 -1.49 -6.57 -28.47
CA PHE A 131 -1.11 -6.69 -29.88
C PHE A 131 -1.67 -7.94 -30.57
#